data_AF-A0A2S2G5X8-F1
#
_entry.id   AF-A0A2S2G5X8-F1
#
_cell.length_a   1.000
_cell.length_b   1.000
_cell.length_c   1.000
_cell.angle_alpha   90.00
_cell.angle_beta   90.00
_cell.angle_gamma   90.00
#
_symmetry.space_group_name_H-M   'P 1'
#
loop_
_entity.id
_entity.type
_entity.pdbx_description
1 polymer ?
#
loop_
_entity_poly.entity_id
_entity_poly.type
_entity_poly.pdbx_seq_one_letter_code
_entity_poly.pdbx_strand_id
1 'polypeptide(L)'
;MEQDAGQGTGAGSEDHGPDGGGPGRPGTPDAPPPGPREVGPSGSSGGLSGSSGGASDESVGGPVGGSPDGPVGGGGASGKGPVPVTGAGGTFGRGRVTTGLGGFAYTAADEEKQRGVRRMKATATGLLLLVALVYTLATWAKNSGVGGWPGYVAAAAEAGMVGALADWFAVTALFRRPLGLPIPHTAIIPTKKDQLGASLGSFVGENFLSGDVVRDRIHALGVGARLGAWLAEPAHADRVTAELATALRGALTVLRDSDVQAVVGEAITRRADAVEVGPGLGKMLEKVVTDGGHRRVVDLVCVRAHDWLVLHGDSVMNAVQGGAPGWTPRFVDKRIGERVYKELLRFVTEMRDMPDHPARGSIDTFLTDFAADLQTDPDTRARVERLKSEILGRREVQDVIASAWSSVRSMIIAAAEDERSELRMRARSSLMSLGARLATDERLQAKLEGWLEDAAVYVVTTYRAEITSLISDTVAGWDADQTSKKIEANIGRDLQFIRINGTVVGALAGLVIYTVSHALGG
;
A
#
# COMPACT_ATOMS: atom_id res chain seq x y z
N MET A 1 -42.16 32.17 28.48
CA MET A 1 -41.21 32.52 29.55
C MET A 1 -40.06 33.28 28.90
N GLU A 2 -40.22 34.59 28.97
CA GLU A 2 -39.25 35.69 29.01
C GLU A 2 -37.72 35.50 28.83
N GLN A 3 -37.15 36.62 28.33
CA GLN A 3 -35.78 37.16 28.37
C GLN A 3 -34.87 36.80 27.18
N ASP A 4 -34.53 37.67 26.22
CA ASP A 4 -34.21 39.13 26.11
C ASP A 4 -32.70 39.44 26.12
N ALA A 5 -32.34 40.46 25.32
CA ALA A 5 -31.05 41.17 25.13
C ALA A 5 -29.95 40.49 24.27
N GLY A 6 -29.27 41.16 23.33
CA GLY A 6 -29.25 42.55 22.82
C GLY A 6 -28.38 42.59 21.53
N GLN A 7 -28.82 43.24 20.45
CA GLN A 7 -28.45 44.60 19.98
C GLN A 7 -26.93 44.93 19.91
N GLY A 8 -26.49 45.41 18.74
CA GLY A 8 -25.21 46.12 18.58
C GLY A 8 -24.71 46.30 17.14
N THR A 9 -25.30 47.22 16.40
CA THR A 9 -24.91 47.73 15.06
C THR A 9 -23.81 48.82 15.11
N GLY A 10 -23.03 48.95 14.02
CA GLY A 10 -22.25 50.15 13.63
C GLY A 10 -21.11 49.76 12.67
N ALA A 11 -21.11 50.03 11.35
CA ALA A 11 -21.18 51.29 10.58
C ALA A 11 -19.85 52.10 10.56
N GLY A 12 -19.33 52.36 9.34
CA GLY A 12 -18.27 53.35 9.01
C GLY A 12 -17.24 52.82 8.00
N SER A 13 -17.40 53.03 6.68
CA SER A 13 -16.91 54.19 5.86
C SER A 13 -15.40 54.09 5.53
N GLU A 14 -15.04 53.67 4.30
CA GLU A 14 -14.62 54.52 3.15
C GLU A 14 -13.29 55.27 3.37
N ASP A 15 -12.24 54.95 2.59
CA ASP A 15 -11.45 55.97 1.87
C ASP A 15 -10.56 55.39 0.73
N HIS A 16 -10.21 56.29 -0.18
CA HIS A 16 -9.64 56.22 -1.53
C HIS A 16 -8.23 55.63 -1.73
N GLY A 17 -7.95 55.20 -2.98
CA GLY A 17 -6.58 55.09 -3.57
C GLY A 17 -5.95 56.47 -3.90
N PRO A 18 -4.95 56.62 -4.80
CA PRO A 18 -4.48 55.73 -5.88
C PRO A 18 -2.93 55.72 -6.13
N ASP A 19 -2.55 55.10 -7.27
CA ASP A 19 -1.41 55.37 -8.16
C ASP A 19 0.05 54.91 -7.87
N GLY A 20 0.64 54.28 -8.91
CA GLY A 20 2.02 54.61 -9.32
C GLY A 20 2.95 53.48 -9.79
N GLY A 21 3.00 53.23 -11.12
CA GLY A 21 4.28 53.15 -11.85
C GLY A 21 4.98 51.79 -12.10
N GLY A 22 4.85 51.26 -13.33
CA GLY A 22 5.97 50.59 -14.04
C GLY A 22 6.91 51.64 -14.68
N PRO A 23 7.92 51.30 -15.54
CA PRO A 23 8.10 50.07 -16.33
C PRO A 23 9.56 49.54 -16.41
N GLY A 24 9.78 48.41 -17.10
CA GLY A 24 11.14 47.99 -17.51
C GLY A 24 11.22 46.66 -18.26
N ARG A 25 11.18 46.70 -19.60
CA ARG A 25 11.65 45.65 -20.53
C ARG A 25 13.01 46.06 -21.12
N PRO A 26 13.88 45.09 -21.44
CA PRO A 26 14.36 44.93 -22.82
C PRO A 26 14.38 43.42 -23.18
N GLY A 27 14.43 42.90 -24.40
CA GLY A 27 14.57 43.38 -25.76
C GLY A 27 14.81 42.12 -26.60
N THR A 28 14.05 41.92 -27.68
CA THR A 28 14.30 40.88 -28.70
C THR A 28 15.44 41.29 -29.62
N PRO A 29 16.15 40.35 -30.24
CA PRO A 29 16.77 40.58 -31.53
C PRO A 29 16.18 39.68 -32.64
N ASP A 30 16.12 40.29 -33.83
CA ASP A 30 15.61 39.82 -35.10
C ASP A 30 16.29 38.57 -35.70
N ALA A 31 15.52 37.85 -36.53
CA ALA A 31 15.99 36.87 -37.52
C ALA A 31 16.61 37.58 -38.76
N PRO A 32 17.43 36.91 -39.62
CA PRO A 32 16.91 36.24 -40.84
C PRO A 32 17.87 35.14 -41.41
N PRO A 33 17.76 34.61 -42.67
CA PRO A 33 16.63 34.24 -43.56
C PRO A 33 16.68 32.73 -43.99
N PRO A 34 15.75 32.21 -44.83
CA PRO A 34 15.77 30.83 -45.32
C PRO A 34 16.24 30.66 -46.79
N GLY A 35 16.88 29.52 -47.10
CA GLY A 35 16.99 28.95 -48.45
C GLY A 35 18.26 28.10 -48.69
N PRO A 36 18.35 27.24 -49.72
CA PRO A 36 17.33 26.84 -50.70
C PRO A 36 17.06 25.31 -50.76
N ARG A 37 16.03 24.96 -51.53
CA ARG A 37 15.66 23.61 -52.00
C ARG A 37 16.75 23.02 -52.89
N GLU A 38 17.00 21.72 -52.76
CA GLU A 38 17.55 20.90 -53.84
C GLU A 38 16.54 19.84 -54.31
N VAL A 39 16.52 19.66 -55.62
CA VAL A 39 15.61 18.87 -56.44
C VAL A 39 16.48 17.88 -57.21
N GLY A 40 16.24 16.57 -57.03
CA GLY A 40 16.58 15.48 -57.97
C GLY A 40 18.06 15.15 -58.20
N PRO A 41 18.40 14.01 -58.86
CA PRO A 41 17.57 13.31 -59.83
C PRO A 41 17.44 11.78 -59.68
N SER A 42 16.38 11.32 -60.35
CA SER A 42 16.15 10.04 -61.05
C SER A 42 17.32 9.10 -61.38
N GLY A 43 17.02 7.80 -61.36
CA GLY A 43 17.64 6.76 -62.20
C GLY A 43 17.36 5.34 -61.64
N SER A 44 16.38 4.61 -62.18
CA SER A 44 16.58 3.48 -63.13
C SER A 44 17.00 2.18 -62.40
N SER A 45 16.49 0.97 -62.60
CA SER A 45 15.56 0.31 -63.53
C SER A 45 15.73 -1.21 -63.32
N GLY A 46 14.71 -2.00 -63.64
CA GLY A 46 14.78 -3.47 -63.81
C GLY A 46 14.06 -4.21 -62.67
N GLY A 47 12.91 -4.86 -62.87
CA GLY A 47 12.63 -5.88 -63.89
C GLY A 47 13.18 -7.22 -63.37
N LEU A 48 12.49 -8.34 -63.29
CA LEU A 48 11.34 -8.87 -64.02
C LEU A 48 10.92 -10.19 -63.31
N SER A 49 9.66 -10.59 -63.53
CA SER A 49 9.16 -11.98 -63.60
C SER A 49 9.18 -12.82 -62.30
N GLY A 50 8.17 -13.61 -61.95
CA GLY A 50 7.05 -14.17 -62.71
C GLY A 50 6.84 -15.63 -62.27
N SER A 51 5.63 -16.13 -62.52
CA SER A 51 5.11 -17.49 -62.27
C SER A 51 4.50 -17.73 -60.88
N SER A 52 3.19 -17.90 -60.69
CA SER A 52 2.13 -18.67 -61.38
C SER A 52 2.09 -20.17 -61.05
N GLY A 53 0.88 -20.67 -60.77
CA GLY A 53 0.49 -22.06 -60.49
C GLY A 53 0.05 -22.24 -59.02
N GLY A 54 -1.21 -22.39 -58.63
CA GLY A 54 -2.39 -22.86 -59.36
C GLY A 54 -2.52 -24.38 -59.26
N ALA A 55 -3.29 -24.89 -58.30
CA ALA A 55 -4.05 -26.15 -58.40
C ALA A 55 -4.90 -26.36 -57.13
N SER A 56 -6.20 -26.19 -57.32
CA SER A 56 -7.28 -26.87 -56.60
C SER A 56 -7.26 -28.36 -56.91
N ASP A 57 -7.54 -29.21 -55.91
CA ASP A 57 -8.24 -30.47 -56.19
C ASP A 57 -9.16 -30.85 -55.04
N GLU A 58 -10.30 -31.39 -55.44
CA GLU A 58 -11.47 -31.71 -54.66
C GLU A 58 -11.53 -33.23 -54.48
N SER A 59 -12.24 -33.67 -53.43
CA SER A 59 -13.10 -34.87 -53.42
C SER A 59 -12.67 -36.17 -52.68
N VAL A 60 -13.67 -36.61 -51.90
CA VAL A 60 -14.13 -37.98 -51.55
C VAL A 60 -13.53 -38.75 -50.35
N GLY A 61 -14.41 -39.04 -49.38
CA GLY A 61 -14.46 -40.34 -48.68
C GLY A 61 -14.81 -40.30 -47.18
N GLY A 62 -16.08 -40.52 -46.80
CA GLY A 62 -16.46 -41.07 -45.47
C GLY A 62 -16.79 -42.57 -45.56
N PRO A 63 -17.45 -43.24 -44.59
CA PRO A 63 -17.69 -42.94 -43.15
C PRO A 63 -17.46 -44.20 -42.23
N VAL A 64 -18.14 -44.26 -41.06
CA VAL A 64 -18.38 -45.40 -40.11
C VAL A 64 -17.37 -45.53 -38.94
N GLY A 65 -17.70 -45.71 -37.65
CA GLY A 65 -18.95 -45.89 -36.88
C GLY A 65 -18.64 -46.50 -35.49
N GLY A 66 -19.54 -46.37 -34.51
CA GLY A 66 -19.73 -47.35 -33.43
C GLY A 66 -19.27 -47.04 -31.99
N SER A 67 -20.19 -46.57 -31.14
CA SER A 67 -20.39 -47.07 -29.75
C SER A 67 -20.91 -48.53 -29.81
N PRO A 68 -20.98 -49.38 -28.75
CA PRO A 68 -21.39 -49.04 -27.37
C PRO A 68 -20.90 -49.97 -26.19
N ASP A 69 -21.48 -49.69 -25.02
CA ASP A 69 -21.88 -50.59 -23.91
C ASP A 69 -20.92 -51.09 -22.82
N GLY A 70 -21.42 -50.97 -21.58
CA GLY A 70 -20.90 -51.53 -20.32
C GLY A 70 -21.18 -53.03 -20.15
N PRO A 71 -21.09 -53.58 -18.91
CA PRO A 71 -22.30 -53.62 -18.09
C PRO A 71 -22.09 -53.57 -16.55
N VAL A 72 -23.24 -53.60 -15.88
CA VAL A 72 -23.59 -53.50 -14.45
C VAL A 72 -23.73 -54.89 -13.79
N GLY A 73 -23.56 -54.96 -12.46
CA GLY A 73 -24.19 -55.93 -11.54
C GLY A 73 -23.24 -56.42 -10.42
N GLY A 74 -23.57 -56.56 -9.14
CA GLY A 74 -24.81 -56.42 -8.36
C GLY A 74 -24.72 -57.27 -7.07
N GLY A 75 -25.32 -56.81 -5.95
CA GLY A 75 -25.62 -57.58 -4.71
C GLY A 75 -24.56 -57.50 -3.59
N GLY A 76 -24.84 -57.42 -2.29
CA GLY A 76 -26.07 -57.39 -1.49
C GLY A 76 -25.75 -57.71 0.00
N ALA A 77 -26.61 -57.24 0.91
CA ALA A 77 -26.89 -57.73 2.28
C ALA A 77 -26.08 -57.27 3.54
N SER A 78 -26.79 -56.51 4.39
CA SER A 78 -27.08 -56.69 5.84
C SER A 78 -25.99 -56.81 6.92
N GLY A 79 -26.13 -55.97 7.98
CA GLY A 79 -25.62 -56.25 9.33
C GLY A 79 -25.79 -55.11 10.34
N LYS A 80 -26.70 -55.26 11.31
CA LYS A 80 -27.00 -54.34 12.45
C LYS A 80 -25.97 -54.43 13.58
N GLY A 81 -25.74 -53.33 14.31
CA GLY A 81 -25.25 -53.35 15.71
C GLY A 81 -24.62 -52.02 16.19
N PRO A 82 -24.90 -51.53 17.42
CA PRO A 82 -24.79 -50.11 17.78
C PRO A 82 -23.43 -49.72 18.39
N VAL A 83 -23.03 -48.45 18.21
CA VAL A 83 -21.83 -47.85 18.84
C VAL A 83 -22.30 -46.82 19.89
N PRO A 84 -21.79 -46.85 21.13
CA PRO A 84 -22.29 -46.00 22.20
C PRO A 84 -21.76 -44.57 22.11
N VAL A 85 -22.60 -43.64 22.53
CA VAL A 85 -22.25 -42.25 22.82
C VAL A 85 -21.61 -42.19 24.21
N THR A 86 -20.36 -41.74 24.29
CA THR A 86 -19.76 -41.21 25.52
C THR A 86 -18.90 -40.00 25.17
N GLY A 87 -19.26 -38.86 25.77
CA GLY A 87 -18.49 -37.63 25.69
C GLY A 87 -17.26 -37.66 26.58
N ALA A 88 -16.19 -37.02 26.13
CA ALA A 88 -15.12 -36.49 26.96
C ALA A 88 -14.43 -35.36 26.19
N GLY A 89 -14.29 -34.20 26.83
CA GLY A 89 -13.71 -32.99 26.26
C GLY A 89 -12.25 -33.21 25.84
N GLY A 90 -11.99 -33.01 24.54
CA GLY A 90 -10.66 -32.90 23.98
C GLY A 90 -10.24 -31.44 23.93
N THR A 91 -9.37 -31.05 24.85
CA THR A 91 -8.56 -29.83 24.75
C THR A 91 -7.79 -29.85 23.44
N PHE A 92 -8.07 -28.87 22.56
CA PHE A 92 -7.26 -28.62 21.37
C PHE A 92 -5.85 -28.23 21.80
N GLY A 93 -4.93 -29.19 21.79
CA GLY A 93 -3.50 -28.94 21.85
C GLY A 93 -3.09 -28.11 20.64
N ARG A 94 -2.91 -26.80 20.84
CA ARG A 94 -2.12 -25.97 19.92
C ARG A 94 -0.72 -26.57 19.87
N GLY A 95 -0.44 -27.32 18.81
CA GLY A 95 0.91 -27.61 18.36
C GLY A 95 1.60 -26.28 18.07
N ARG A 96 2.28 -25.74 19.07
CA ARG A 96 3.19 -24.61 18.91
C ARG A 96 4.35 -25.16 18.09
N VAL A 97 4.32 -24.90 16.78
CA VAL A 97 5.50 -25.07 15.93
C VAL A 97 6.51 -24.04 16.41
N THR A 98 7.35 -24.43 17.37
CA THR A 98 8.54 -23.68 17.76
C THR A 98 9.57 -23.89 16.66
N THR A 99 9.40 -23.20 15.54
CA THR A 99 10.53 -22.92 14.66
C THR A 99 11.46 -22.05 15.49
N GLY A 100 12.52 -22.63 16.05
CA GLY A 100 13.56 -21.89 16.74
C GLY A 100 14.17 -20.91 15.75
N LEU A 101 13.68 -19.67 15.74
CA LEU A 101 14.29 -18.55 15.05
C LEU A 101 15.74 -18.48 15.53
N GLY A 102 16.67 -18.50 14.58
CA GLY A 102 18.11 -18.71 14.77
C GLY A 102 18.70 -17.93 15.94
N GLY A 103 18.67 -18.55 17.12
CA GLY A 103 19.22 -18.00 18.34
C GLY A 103 20.71 -18.32 18.39
N PHE A 104 21.54 -17.28 18.33
CA PHE A 104 22.90 -17.31 18.87
C PHE A 104 23.71 -18.60 18.61
N ALA A 105 23.87 -19.01 17.35
CA ALA A 105 24.83 -20.04 17.02
C ALA A 105 26.25 -19.59 17.43
N TYR A 106 26.98 -20.44 18.14
CA TYR A 106 28.38 -20.21 18.46
C TYR A 106 29.19 -20.20 17.17
N THR A 107 29.79 -19.05 16.86
CA THR A 107 30.65 -18.92 15.68
C THR A 107 32.12 -19.16 16.05
N ALA A 108 32.96 -19.49 15.07
CA ALA A 108 34.41 -19.59 15.30
C ALA A 108 35.01 -18.30 15.91
N ALA A 109 34.46 -17.13 15.55
CA ALA A 109 34.82 -15.85 16.13
C ALA A 109 34.47 -15.75 17.63
N ASP A 110 33.38 -16.39 18.08
CA ASP A 110 32.99 -16.43 19.50
C ASP A 110 33.99 -17.28 20.31
N GLU A 111 34.51 -18.38 19.74
CA GLU A 111 35.52 -19.22 20.40
C GLU A 111 36.86 -18.51 20.57
N GLU A 112 37.30 -17.75 19.57
CA GLU A 112 38.54 -16.95 19.65
C GLU A 112 38.46 -15.92 20.78
N LYS A 113 37.33 -15.23 20.89
CA LYS A 113 37.06 -14.28 21.99
C LYS A 113 37.11 -14.97 23.35
N GLN A 114 36.51 -16.16 23.48
CA GLN A 114 36.59 -16.95 24.72
C GLN A 114 38.02 -17.35 25.09
N ARG A 115 38.84 -17.74 24.11
CA ARG A 115 40.27 -18.02 24.35
C ARG A 115 41.00 -16.78 24.87
N GLY A 116 40.71 -15.61 24.32
CA GLY A 116 41.22 -14.32 24.80
C GLY A 116 40.85 -14.06 26.27
N VAL A 117 39.59 -14.25 26.62
CA VAL A 117 39.11 -14.10 28.01
C VAL A 117 39.80 -15.08 28.96
N ARG A 118 40.00 -16.35 28.55
CA ARG A 118 40.69 -17.36 29.39
C ARG A 118 42.15 -17.00 29.67
N ARG A 119 42.89 -16.53 28.66
CA ARG A 119 44.28 -16.07 28.84
C ARG A 119 44.37 -14.88 29.80
N MET A 120 43.46 -13.92 29.64
CA MET A 120 43.45 -12.75 30.52
C MET A 120 43.06 -13.11 31.96
N LYS A 121 42.09 -14.01 32.15
CA LYS A 121 41.74 -14.55 33.48
C LYS A 121 42.93 -15.28 34.14
N ALA A 122 43.71 -16.02 33.35
CA ALA A 122 44.93 -16.67 33.85
C ALA A 122 45.99 -15.64 34.26
N THR A 123 46.16 -14.57 33.47
CA THR A 123 47.10 -13.49 33.76
C THR A 123 46.71 -12.74 35.05
N ALA A 124 45.45 -12.35 35.18
CA ALA A 124 44.95 -11.65 36.36
C ALA A 124 45.00 -12.52 37.63
N THR A 125 44.72 -13.82 37.51
CA THR A 125 44.89 -14.78 38.63
C THR A 125 46.37 -14.99 38.97
N GLY A 126 47.25 -15.05 37.97
CA GLY A 126 48.69 -15.12 38.17
C GLY A 126 49.24 -13.90 38.90
N LEU A 127 48.78 -12.70 38.55
CA LEU A 127 49.12 -11.47 39.26
C LEU A 127 48.66 -11.50 40.72
N LEU A 128 47.43 -11.97 41.00
CA LEU A 128 46.93 -12.11 42.37
C LEU A 128 47.83 -13.06 43.20
N LEU A 129 48.20 -14.21 42.62
CA LEU A 129 49.10 -15.17 43.28
C LEU A 129 50.49 -14.57 43.52
N LEU A 130 51.01 -13.78 42.56
CA LEU A 130 52.26 -13.06 42.72
C LEU A 130 52.19 -12.07 43.88
N VAL A 131 51.12 -11.27 43.98
CA VAL A 131 50.94 -10.32 45.10
C VAL A 131 50.79 -11.05 46.43
N ALA A 132 50.11 -12.21 46.45
CA ALA A 132 50.03 -13.05 47.65
C ALA A 132 51.38 -13.64 48.07
N LEU A 133 52.22 -14.01 47.10
CA LEU A 133 53.59 -14.44 47.36
C LEU A 133 54.44 -13.28 47.90
N VAL A 134 54.34 -12.08 47.33
CA VAL A 134 55.03 -10.89 47.82
C VAL A 134 54.60 -10.55 49.24
N TYR A 135 53.29 -10.61 49.54
CA TYR A 135 52.76 -10.39 50.88
C TYR A 135 53.33 -11.39 51.90
N THR A 136 53.32 -12.68 51.57
CA THR A 136 53.83 -13.73 52.47
C THR A 136 55.33 -13.62 52.71
N LEU A 137 56.13 -13.37 51.66
CA LEU A 137 57.58 -13.15 51.78
C LEU A 137 57.91 -11.88 52.57
N ALA A 138 57.20 -10.77 52.32
CA ALA A 138 57.40 -9.52 53.05
C ALA A 138 57.04 -9.67 54.53
N THR A 139 55.94 -10.38 54.83
CA THR A 139 55.52 -10.70 56.20
C THR A 139 56.53 -11.61 56.89
N TRP A 140 57.07 -12.60 56.20
CA TRP A 140 58.11 -13.48 56.73
C TRP A 140 59.42 -12.73 57.01
N ALA A 141 59.86 -11.85 56.10
CA ALA A 141 61.05 -11.01 56.29
C ALA A 141 60.89 -10.04 57.47
N LYS A 142 59.71 -9.42 57.61
CA LYS A 142 59.35 -8.60 58.77
C LYS A 142 59.46 -9.41 60.08
N ASN A 143 58.93 -10.63 60.10
CA ASN A 143 58.94 -11.50 61.28
C ASN A 143 60.33 -12.09 61.58
N SER A 144 61.20 -12.19 60.59
CA SER A 144 62.58 -12.68 60.72
C SER A 144 63.57 -11.60 61.19
N GLY A 145 63.09 -10.40 61.53
CA GLY A 145 63.88 -9.30 62.10
C GLY A 145 64.49 -8.34 61.07
N VAL A 146 64.09 -8.38 59.80
CA VAL A 146 64.53 -7.40 58.79
C VAL A 146 63.75 -6.09 58.99
N GLY A 147 64.45 -5.03 59.38
CA GLY A 147 63.85 -3.73 59.69
C GLY A 147 63.54 -2.86 58.45
N GLY A 148 62.54 -2.00 58.57
CA GLY A 148 62.28 -0.88 57.67
C GLY A 148 61.34 -1.20 56.50
N TRP A 149 61.90 -1.61 55.36
CA TRP A 149 61.16 -1.73 54.08
C TRP A 149 60.10 -2.86 54.00
N PRO A 150 60.20 -4.00 54.73
CA PRO A 150 59.23 -5.10 54.56
C PRO A 150 57.79 -4.73 54.96
N GLY A 151 57.62 -3.80 55.91
CA GLY A 151 56.30 -3.34 56.34
C GLY A 151 55.52 -2.60 55.25
N TYR A 152 56.21 -1.74 54.49
CA TYR A 152 55.64 -1.00 53.36
C TYR A 152 55.19 -1.93 52.24
N VAL A 153 56.02 -2.93 51.92
CA VAL A 153 55.72 -3.93 50.88
C VAL A 153 54.58 -4.85 51.31
N ALA A 154 54.55 -5.27 52.58
CA ALA A 154 53.46 -6.09 53.11
C ALA A 154 52.12 -5.34 53.05
N ALA A 155 52.07 -4.08 53.50
CA ALA A 155 50.84 -3.29 53.48
C ALA A 155 50.35 -2.98 52.05
N ALA A 156 51.27 -2.67 51.13
CA ALA A 156 50.96 -2.52 49.71
C ALA A 156 50.42 -3.84 49.12
N ALA A 157 51.09 -4.96 49.38
CA ALA A 157 50.65 -6.25 48.86
C ALA A 157 49.31 -6.72 49.46
N GLU A 158 49.06 -6.46 50.74
CA GLU A 158 47.79 -6.76 51.42
C GLU A 158 46.64 -5.97 50.79
N ALA A 159 46.79 -4.65 50.67
CA ALA A 159 45.76 -3.80 50.09
C ALA A 159 45.55 -4.06 48.59
N GLY A 160 46.62 -4.35 47.84
CA GLY A 160 46.53 -4.77 46.45
C GLY A 160 45.81 -6.11 46.28
N MET A 161 46.04 -7.08 47.16
CA MET A 161 45.32 -8.35 47.18
C MET A 161 43.83 -8.15 47.47
N VAL A 162 43.50 -7.32 48.48
CA VAL A 162 42.11 -7.00 48.83
C VAL A 162 41.40 -6.32 47.66
N GLY A 163 42.03 -5.33 47.00
CA GLY A 163 41.48 -4.66 45.81
C GLY A 163 41.20 -5.65 44.67
N ALA A 164 42.16 -6.53 44.37
CA ALA A 164 42.03 -7.55 43.34
C ALA A 164 40.94 -8.61 43.64
N LEU A 165 40.68 -8.89 44.92
CA LEU A 165 39.61 -9.78 45.37
C LEU A 165 38.23 -9.10 45.32
N ALA A 166 38.14 -7.83 45.69
CA ALA A 166 36.90 -7.04 45.61
C ALA A 166 36.42 -6.92 44.16
N ASP A 167 37.31 -6.59 43.24
CA ASP A 167 36.97 -6.49 41.81
C ASP A 167 36.64 -7.86 41.22
N TRP A 168 37.31 -8.94 41.66
CA TRP A 168 36.94 -10.30 41.27
C TRP A 168 35.50 -10.62 41.67
N PHE A 169 35.11 -10.27 42.90
CA PHE A 169 33.75 -10.47 43.40
C PHE A 169 32.75 -9.67 42.57
N ALA A 170 33.01 -8.37 42.31
CA ALA A 170 32.12 -7.51 41.54
C ALA A 170 31.90 -8.01 40.10
N VAL A 171 32.98 -8.32 39.37
CA VAL A 171 32.89 -8.83 38.00
C VAL A 171 32.20 -10.20 37.98
N THR A 172 32.52 -11.09 38.93
CA THR A 172 31.86 -12.40 39.00
C THR A 172 30.38 -12.23 39.28
N ALA A 173 29.99 -11.37 40.23
CA ALA A 173 28.61 -11.08 40.57
C ALA A 173 27.81 -10.43 39.43
N LEU A 174 28.46 -9.81 38.44
CA LEU A 174 27.78 -9.30 37.26
C LEU A 174 27.27 -10.44 36.35
N PHE A 175 28.06 -11.50 36.17
CA PHE A 175 27.77 -12.57 35.20
C PHE A 175 27.25 -13.86 35.83
N ARG A 176 27.65 -14.19 37.06
CA ARG A 176 27.41 -15.48 37.73
C ARG A 176 27.27 -15.30 39.24
N ARG A 177 26.89 -16.39 39.92
CA ARG A 177 26.91 -16.45 41.39
C ARG A 177 28.32 -16.80 41.87
N PRO A 178 28.98 -15.96 42.69
CA PRO A 178 30.32 -16.26 43.18
C PRO A 178 30.28 -17.53 44.05
N LEU A 179 31.22 -18.45 43.80
CA LEU A 179 31.30 -19.78 44.46
C LEU A 179 30.03 -20.64 44.36
N GLY A 180 29.07 -20.29 43.48
CA GLY A 180 27.79 -20.98 43.35
C GLY A 180 26.77 -20.69 44.47
N LEU A 181 27.08 -19.79 45.40
CA LEU A 181 26.22 -19.49 46.53
C LEU A 181 25.04 -18.56 46.12
N PRO A 182 23.81 -18.79 46.62
CA PRO A 182 22.65 -17.95 46.33
C PRO A 182 22.69 -16.64 47.14
N ILE A 183 23.66 -15.78 46.81
CA ILE A 183 23.76 -14.45 47.41
C ILE A 183 22.78 -13.52 46.68
N PRO A 184 21.92 -12.78 47.42
CA PRO A 184 20.99 -11.83 46.80
C PRO A 184 21.76 -10.76 46.01
N HIS A 185 21.18 -10.27 44.91
CA HIS A 185 21.79 -9.25 44.04
C HIS A 185 23.09 -9.66 43.32
N THR A 186 23.30 -10.97 43.08
CA THR A 186 24.37 -11.48 42.21
C THR A 186 23.80 -12.04 40.91
N ALA A 187 24.67 -12.35 39.94
CA ALA A 187 24.32 -12.67 38.56
C ALA A 187 23.37 -11.61 37.96
N ILE A 188 23.79 -10.33 38.02
CA ILE A 188 22.94 -9.18 37.66
C ILE A 188 22.49 -9.26 36.20
N ILE A 189 23.39 -9.55 35.24
CA ILE A 189 23.06 -9.62 33.81
C ILE A 189 22.00 -10.69 33.52
N PRO A 190 22.17 -11.98 33.91
CA PRO A 190 21.16 -12.99 33.63
C PRO A 190 19.84 -12.71 34.38
N THR A 191 19.90 -12.19 35.61
CA THR A 191 18.70 -11.89 36.41
C THR A 191 17.90 -10.70 35.86
N LYS A 192 18.58 -9.69 35.29
CA LYS A 192 17.97 -8.47 34.74
C LYS A 192 17.86 -8.48 33.21
N LYS A 193 18.08 -9.62 32.55
CA LYS A 193 18.07 -9.74 31.08
C LYS A 193 16.82 -9.10 30.46
N ASP A 194 15.65 -9.40 30.99
CA ASP A 194 14.38 -8.95 30.41
C ASP A 194 14.19 -7.44 30.59
N GLN A 195 14.61 -6.91 31.75
CA GLN A 195 14.61 -5.47 32.01
C GLN A 195 15.57 -4.74 31.05
N LEU A 196 16.77 -5.29 30.82
CA LEU A 196 17.72 -4.74 29.86
C LEU A 196 17.18 -4.81 28.43
N GLY A 197 16.47 -5.89 28.08
CA GLY A 197 15.78 -6.04 26.79
C GLY A 197 14.70 -4.98 26.58
N ALA A 198 13.86 -4.73 27.58
CA ALA A 198 12.84 -3.69 27.54
C ALA A 198 13.44 -2.28 27.40
N SER A 199 14.49 -1.98 28.18
CA SER A 199 15.22 -0.71 28.07
C SER A 199 15.90 -0.54 26.70
N LEU A 200 16.47 -1.61 26.14
CA LEU A 200 17.04 -1.58 24.80
C LEU A 200 15.98 -1.36 23.73
N GLY A 201 14.80 -1.99 23.87
CA GLY A 201 13.66 -1.78 23.00
C GLY A 201 13.20 -0.32 22.99
N SER A 202 12.95 0.27 24.18
CA SER A 202 12.58 1.69 24.32
C SER A 202 13.67 2.61 23.77
N PHE A 203 14.95 2.34 24.07
CA PHE A 203 16.06 3.13 23.54
C PHE A 203 16.09 3.13 22.00
N VAL A 204 15.91 1.97 21.37
CA VAL A 204 15.85 1.86 19.90
C VAL A 204 14.63 2.59 19.35
N GLY A 205 13.47 2.45 19.99
CA GLY A 205 12.25 3.14 19.61
C GLY A 205 12.35 4.67 19.67
N GLU A 206 12.97 5.19 20.73
CA GLU A 206 13.07 6.63 20.94
C GLU A 206 14.17 7.28 20.10
N ASN A 207 15.31 6.60 19.93
CA ASN A 207 16.50 7.21 19.33
C ASN A 207 16.70 6.86 17.86
N PHE A 208 16.24 5.70 17.40
CA PHE A 208 16.44 5.23 16.01
C PHE A 208 15.15 5.21 15.19
N LEU A 209 14.00 5.16 15.84
CA LEU A 209 12.68 5.16 15.21
C LEU A 209 11.96 6.51 15.37
N SER A 210 12.71 7.61 15.55
CA SER A 210 12.13 8.95 15.52
C SER A 210 11.85 9.39 14.08
N GLY A 211 10.75 10.14 13.89
CA GLY A 211 10.36 10.61 12.56
C GLY A 211 11.45 11.45 11.91
N ASP A 212 12.14 12.30 12.69
CA ASP A 212 13.20 13.18 12.21
C ASP A 212 14.43 12.38 11.74
N VAL A 213 14.88 11.38 12.52
CA VAL A 213 16.04 10.54 12.14
C VAL A 213 15.74 9.74 10.88
N VAL A 214 14.52 9.22 10.74
CA VAL A 214 14.10 8.48 9.55
C VAL A 214 14.04 9.40 8.33
N ARG A 215 13.49 10.60 8.48
CA ARG A 215 13.40 11.62 7.43
C ARG A 215 14.79 12.02 6.93
N ASP A 216 15.66 12.42 7.86
CA ASP A 216 17.05 12.81 7.54
C ASP A 216 17.80 11.68 6.85
N ARG A 217 17.57 10.43 7.28
CA ARG A 217 18.23 9.27 6.69
C ARG A 217 17.73 8.97 5.27
N ILE A 218 16.43 9.11 5.00
CA ILE A 218 15.87 8.93 3.65
C ILE A 218 16.38 10.03 2.72
N HIS A 219 16.37 11.28 3.17
CA HIS A 219 16.89 12.40 2.41
C HIS A 219 18.38 12.22 2.08
N ALA A 220 19.20 11.77 3.03
CA ALA A 220 20.63 11.54 2.80
C ALA A 220 20.94 10.41 1.79
N LEU A 221 19.98 9.52 1.52
CA LEU A 221 20.17 8.41 0.58
C LEU A 221 19.96 8.81 -0.89
N GLY A 222 19.35 9.97 -1.17
CA GLY A 222 19.08 10.43 -2.54
C GLY A 222 18.32 9.37 -3.35
N VAL A 223 17.23 8.86 -2.76
CA VAL A 223 16.49 7.70 -3.28
C VAL A 223 15.89 8.01 -4.65
N GLY A 224 15.43 9.26 -4.88
CA GLY A 224 14.83 9.65 -6.15
C GLY A 224 15.78 9.49 -7.32
N ALA A 225 16.98 10.06 -7.23
CA ALA A 225 17.98 9.99 -8.30
C ALA A 225 18.44 8.56 -8.58
N ARG A 226 18.68 7.76 -7.52
CA ARG A 226 19.13 6.37 -7.65
C ARG A 226 18.06 5.46 -8.24
N LEU A 227 16.81 5.60 -7.79
CA LEU A 227 15.68 4.85 -8.36
C LEU A 227 15.43 5.27 -9.80
N GLY A 228 15.53 6.57 -10.12
CA GLY A 228 15.40 7.07 -11.48
C GLY A 228 16.42 6.46 -12.43
N ALA A 229 17.70 6.50 -12.06
CA ALA A 229 18.79 5.90 -12.84
C ALA A 229 18.61 4.38 -13.00
N TRP A 230 18.16 3.69 -11.94
CA TRP A 230 17.89 2.26 -11.99
C TRP A 230 16.70 1.92 -12.91
N LEU A 231 15.59 2.66 -12.84
CA LEU A 231 14.41 2.47 -13.70
C LEU A 231 14.67 2.83 -15.17
N ALA A 232 15.60 3.76 -15.43
CA ALA A 232 15.96 4.16 -16.78
C ALA A 232 16.67 3.04 -17.55
N GLU A 233 17.24 2.05 -16.85
CA GLU A 233 17.91 0.92 -17.47
C GLU A 233 16.88 -0.11 -18.01
N PRO A 234 17.00 -0.51 -19.29
CA PRO A 234 16.01 -1.38 -19.93
C PRO A 234 15.76 -2.69 -19.17
N ALA A 235 16.81 -3.33 -18.65
CA ALA A 235 16.71 -4.62 -17.95
C ALA A 235 15.92 -4.51 -16.63
N HIS A 236 16.02 -3.38 -15.93
CA HIS A 236 15.32 -3.15 -14.67
C HIS A 236 13.85 -2.80 -14.90
N ALA A 237 13.56 -1.97 -15.89
CA ALA A 237 12.18 -1.68 -16.30
C ALA A 237 11.43 -2.97 -16.70
N ASP A 238 12.10 -3.92 -17.35
CA ASP A 238 11.53 -5.23 -17.67
C ASP A 238 11.19 -6.06 -16.44
N ARG A 239 12.12 -6.16 -15.49
CA ARG A 239 11.89 -6.88 -14.23
C ARG A 239 10.71 -6.27 -13.47
N VAL A 240 10.70 -4.95 -13.30
CA VAL A 240 9.61 -4.24 -12.62
C VAL A 240 8.28 -4.48 -13.32
N THR A 241 8.24 -4.41 -14.65
CA THR A 241 7.01 -4.65 -15.41
C THR A 241 6.53 -6.11 -15.26
N ALA A 242 7.44 -7.08 -15.26
CA ALA A 242 7.11 -8.49 -15.10
C ALA A 242 6.59 -8.82 -13.70
N GLU A 243 7.23 -8.27 -12.66
CA GLU A 243 6.80 -8.41 -11.27
C GLU A 243 5.45 -7.73 -11.04
N LEU A 244 5.27 -6.51 -11.56
CA LEU A 244 3.98 -5.79 -11.48
C LEU A 244 2.87 -6.54 -12.21
N ALA A 245 3.13 -7.10 -13.40
CA ALA A 245 2.14 -7.90 -14.12
C ALA A 245 1.76 -9.17 -13.33
N THR A 246 2.74 -9.81 -12.67
CA THR A 246 2.51 -10.99 -11.84
C THR A 246 1.76 -10.68 -10.57
N ALA A 247 2.11 -9.60 -9.88
CA ALA A 247 1.41 -9.10 -8.70
C ALA A 247 -0.03 -8.69 -9.05
N LEU A 248 -0.22 -7.96 -10.16
CA LEU A 248 -1.54 -7.55 -10.64
C LEU A 248 -2.41 -8.77 -10.97
N ARG A 249 -1.85 -9.80 -11.61
CA ARG A 249 -2.55 -11.06 -11.87
C ARG A 249 -2.93 -11.76 -10.57
N GLY A 250 -1.99 -11.87 -9.62
CA GLY A 250 -2.25 -12.45 -8.31
C GLY A 250 -3.37 -11.72 -7.56
N ALA A 251 -3.31 -10.39 -7.53
CA ALA A 251 -4.35 -9.56 -6.91
C ALA A 251 -5.70 -9.73 -7.62
N LEU A 252 -5.74 -9.65 -8.95
CA LEU A 252 -6.97 -9.77 -9.73
C LEU A 252 -7.58 -11.17 -9.63
N THR A 253 -6.79 -12.23 -9.48
CA THR A 253 -7.29 -13.61 -9.36
C THR A 253 -7.77 -13.95 -7.96
N VAL A 254 -7.14 -13.39 -6.92
CA VAL A 254 -7.55 -13.58 -5.52
C VAL A 254 -8.84 -12.83 -5.19
N LEU A 255 -9.07 -11.67 -5.83
CA LEU A 255 -10.30 -10.91 -5.68
C LEU A 255 -11.47 -11.64 -6.34
N ARG A 256 -12.53 -11.90 -5.56
CA ARG A 256 -13.79 -12.45 -6.06
C ARG A 256 -14.52 -11.38 -6.87
N ASP A 257 -14.98 -11.75 -8.06
CA ASP A 257 -15.69 -10.82 -8.95
C ASP A 257 -16.91 -10.21 -8.28
N SER A 258 -17.67 -10.99 -7.52
CA SER A 258 -18.87 -10.52 -6.81
C SER A 258 -18.59 -9.36 -5.86
N ASP A 259 -17.46 -9.42 -5.16
CA ASP A 259 -17.11 -8.45 -4.12
C ASP A 259 -16.68 -7.13 -4.77
N VAL A 260 -15.91 -7.21 -5.86
CA VAL A 260 -15.49 -6.03 -6.61
C VAL A 260 -16.65 -5.42 -7.39
N GLN A 261 -17.52 -6.24 -7.98
CA GLN A 261 -18.73 -5.76 -8.66
C GLN A 261 -19.65 -5.00 -7.70
N ALA A 262 -19.84 -5.50 -6.47
CA ALA A 262 -20.63 -4.81 -5.46
C ALA A 262 -20.01 -3.46 -5.08
N VAL A 263 -18.69 -3.40 -4.86
CA VAL A 263 -17.99 -2.15 -4.52
C VAL A 263 -17.98 -1.15 -5.68
N VAL A 264 -17.73 -1.62 -6.92
CA VAL A 264 -17.72 -0.77 -8.11
C VAL A 264 -19.13 -0.28 -8.44
N GLY A 265 -20.14 -1.14 -8.35
CA GLY A 265 -21.55 -0.77 -8.51
C GLY A 265 -21.98 0.28 -7.49
N GLU A 266 -21.65 0.07 -6.20
CA GLU A 266 -21.90 1.03 -5.12
C GLU A 266 -21.16 2.35 -5.36
N ALA A 267 -19.88 2.32 -5.76
CA ALA A 267 -19.08 3.52 -6.01
C ALA A 267 -19.60 4.32 -7.21
N ILE A 268 -19.98 3.65 -8.31
CA ILE A 268 -20.58 4.28 -9.48
C ILE A 268 -21.92 4.88 -9.11
N THR A 269 -22.78 4.13 -8.41
CA THR A 269 -24.11 4.60 -7.98
C THR A 269 -23.98 5.81 -7.05
N ARG A 270 -23.15 5.72 -6.01
CA ARG A 270 -22.85 6.83 -5.09
C ARG A 270 -22.30 8.05 -5.82
N ARG A 271 -21.38 7.88 -6.77
CA ARG A 271 -20.81 9.00 -7.52
C ARG A 271 -21.84 9.62 -8.47
N ALA A 272 -22.68 8.79 -9.09
CA ALA A 272 -23.77 9.23 -9.95
C ALA A 272 -24.87 9.95 -9.16
N ASP A 273 -25.18 9.51 -7.94
CA ASP A 273 -26.14 10.18 -7.05
C ASP A 273 -25.60 11.52 -6.51
N ALA A 274 -24.30 11.59 -6.19
CA ALA A 274 -23.67 12.81 -5.66
C ALA A 274 -23.53 13.95 -6.68
N VAL A 275 -23.63 13.66 -7.98
CA VAL A 275 -23.57 14.66 -9.04
C VAL A 275 -24.98 14.92 -9.56
N GLU A 276 -25.44 16.17 -9.44
CA GLU A 276 -26.67 16.60 -10.12
C GLU A 276 -26.45 16.60 -11.63
N VAL A 277 -27.30 15.85 -12.33
CA VAL A 277 -27.20 15.64 -13.77
C VAL A 277 -28.12 16.63 -14.52
N GLY A 278 -29.16 17.12 -13.85
CA GLY A 278 -30.14 18.08 -14.40
C GLY A 278 -29.51 19.22 -15.23
N PRO A 279 -28.73 20.13 -14.64
CA PRO A 279 -28.18 21.28 -15.38
C PRO A 279 -27.30 20.90 -16.56
N GLY A 280 -26.53 19.82 -16.44
CA GLY A 280 -25.65 19.33 -17.51
C GLY A 280 -26.45 18.80 -18.69
N LEU A 281 -27.50 18.02 -18.41
CA LEU A 281 -28.43 17.55 -19.43
C LEU A 281 -29.23 18.68 -20.07
N GLY A 282 -29.63 19.68 -19.28
CA GLY A 282 -30.35 20.85 -19.79
C GLY A 282 -29.50 21.63 -20.81
N LYS A 283 -28.23 21.90 -20.49
CA LYS A 283 -27.29 22.56 -21.43
C LYS A 283 -27.04 21.73 -22.69
N MET A 284 -26.92 20.41 -22.54
CA MET A 284 -26.73 19.53 -23.68
C MET A 284 -27.97 19.50 -24.58
N LEU A 285 -29.17 19.41 -23.99
CA LEU A 285 -30.43 19.42 -24.71
C LEU A 285 -30.67 20.77 -25.39
N GLU A 286 -30.44 21.88 -24.71
CA GLU A 286 -30.53 23.24 -25.27
C GLU A 286 -29.64 23.39 -26.50
N LYS A 287 -28.39 22.90 -26.42
CA LYS A 287 -27.47 22.92 -27.55
C LYS A 287 -28.00 22.08 -28.72
N VAL A 288 -28.46 20.85 -28.45
CA VAL A 288 -29.00 19.96 -29.49
C VAL A 288 -30.23 20.58 -30.17
N VAL A 289 -31.10 21.24 -29.40
CA VAL A 289 -32.31 21.89 -29.92
C VAL A 289 -31.96 23.13 -30.73
N THR A 290 -31.05 23.97 -30.24
CA THR A 290 -30.57 25.18 -30.91
C THR A 290 -29.85 24.87 -32.23
N ASP A 291 -29.04 23.82 -32.24
CA ASP A 291 -28.34 23.32 -33.43
C ASP A 291 -29.29 22.58 -34.40
N GLY A 292 -30.56 22.38 -34.02
CA GLY A 292 -31.57 21.67 -34.82
C GLY A 292 -31.31 20.16 -34.94
N GLY A 293 -30.47 19.59 -34.08
CA GLY A 293 -30.07 18.18 -34.12
C GLY A 293 -31.23 17.21 -33.85
N HIS A 294 -32.26 17.64 -33.12
CA HIS A 294 -33.44 16.85 -32.83
C HIS A 294 -34.36 16.66 -34.04
N ARG A 295 -34.31 17.55 -35.05
CA ARG A 295 -35.19 17.51 -36.24
C ARG A 295 -35.14 16.15 -36.95
N ARG A 296 -33.95 15.57 -37.10
CA ARG A 296 -33.77 14.27 -37.75
C ARG A 296 -34.38 13.11 -36.95
N VAL A 297 -34.41 13.24 -35.63
CA VAL A 297 -35.06 12.26 -34.74
C VAL A 297 -36.58 12.41 -34.85
N VAL A 298 -37.09 13.64 -34.85
CA VAL A 298 -38.52 13.91 -35.03
C VAL A 298 -39.01 13.38 -36.39
N ASP A 299 -38.24 13.59 -37.45
CA ASP A 299 -38.54 13.03 -38.79
C ASP A 299 -38.67 11.50 -38.74
N LEU A 300 -37.69 10.82 -38.11
CA LEU A 300 -37.70 9.37 -37.98
C LEU A 300 -38.92 8.88 -37.18
N VAL A 301 -39.26 9.58 -36.10
CA VAL A 301 -40.43 9.27 -35.27
C VAL A 301 -41.73 9.46 -36.05
N CYS A 302 -41.88 10.55 -36.82
CA CYS A 302 -43.06 10.79 -37.65
C CYS A 302 -43.23 9.70 -38.72
N VAL A 303 -42.15 9.29 -39.38
CA VAL A 303 -42.17 8.18 -40.34
C VAL A 303 -42.58 6.88 -39.65
N ARG A 304 -41.95 6.55 -38.52
CA ARG A 304 -42.23 5.30 -37.80
C ARG A 304 -43.66 5.26 -37.23
N ALA A 305 -44.16 6.40 -36.76
CA ALA A 305 -45.53 6.56 -36.26
C ALA A 305 -46.55 6.37 -37.39
N HIS A 306 -46.31 6.98 -38.56
CA HIS A 306 -47.14 6.78 -39.74
C HIS A 306 -47.20 5.28 -40.12
N ASP A 307 -46.04 4.65 -40.27
CA ASP A 307 -45.98 3.24 -40.70
C ASP A 307 -46.64 2.32 -39.68
N TRP A 308 -46.47 2.60 -38.39
CA TRP A 308 -47.14 1.85 -37.33
C TRP A 308 -48.66 2.01 -37.39
N LEU A 309 -49.17 3.23 -37.59
CA LEU A 309 -50.60 3.53 -37.75
C LEU A 309 -51.20 2.80 -38.95
N VAL A 310 -50.49 2.75 -40.09
CA VAL A 310 -50.93 2.03 -41.28
C VAL A 310 -50.96 0.52 -41.05
N LEU A 311 -49.92 -0.03 -40.42
CA LEU A 311 -49.80 -1.47 -40.13
C LEU A 311 -50.80 -1.96 -39.06
N HIS A 312 -51.15 -1.11 -38.10
CA HIS A 312 -51.97 -1.49 -36.93
C HIS A 312 -53.31 -0.75 -36.86
N GLY A 313 -53.88 -0.35 -38.01
CA GLY A 313 -55.13 0.40 -38.07
C GLY A 313 -56.28 -0.27 -37.32
N ASP A 314 -56.41 -1.59 -37.42
CA ASP A 314 -57.46 -2.35 -36.71
C ASP A 314 -57.29 -2.30 -35.19
N SER A 315 -56.06 -2.31 -34.67
CA SER A 315 -55.79 -2.19 -33.24
C SER A 315 -56.16 -0.82 -32.68
N VAL A 316 -55.87 0.24 -33.44
CA VAL A 316 -56.28 1.61 -33.09
C VAL A 316 -57.81 1.73 -33.12
N MET A 317 -58.46 1.08 -34.08
CA MET A 317 -59.92 1.06 -34.17
C MET A 317 -60.62 0.34 -33.04
N ASN A 318 -60.06 -0.79 -32.61
CA ASN A 318 -60.57 -1.51 -31.46
C ASN A 318 -60.32 -0.74 -30.15
N ALA A 319 -59.17 -0.06 -30.01
CA ALA A 319 -58.85 0.73 -28.82
C ALA A 319 -59.80 1.93 -28.65
N VAL A 320 -60.11 2.65 -29.73
CA VAL A 320 -61.03 3.80 -29.69
C VAL A 320 -62.48 3.36 -29.44
N GLN A 321 -62.91 2.24 -30.05
CA GLN A 321 -64.24 1.67 -29.79
C GLN A 321 -64.38 1.13 -28.36
N GLY A 322 -63.31 0.57 -27.78
CA GLY A 322 -63.30 0.06 -26.41
C GLY A 322 -63.33 1.15 -25.33
N GLY A 323 -62.99 2.40 -25.67
CA GLY A 323 -63.04 3.55 -24.76
C GLY A 323 -64.34 4.35 -24.80
N ALA A 324 -65.30 3.98 -25.66
CA ALA A 324 -66.55 4.71 -25.80
C ALA A 324 -67.46 4.53 -24.57
N PRO A 325 -68.16 5.58 -24.09
CA PRO A 325 -69.12 5.47 -23.00
C PRO A 325 -70.23 4.45 -23.30
N GLY A 326 -70.58 3.59 -22.34
CA GLY A 326 -71.49 2.46 -22.54
C GLY A 326 -72.95 2.80 -22.93
N TRP A 327 -73.29 4.07 -23.08
CA TRP A 327 -74.60 4.55 -23.54
C TRP A 327 -74.65 4.84 -25.06
N THR A 328 -73.54 4.67 -25.79
CA THR A 328 -73.44 5.00 -27.21
C THR A 328 -73.78 3.78 -28.10
N PRO A 329 -74.61 3.92 -29.14
CA PRO A 329 -74.88 2.81 -30.05
C PRO A 329 -73.64 2.36 -30.83
N ARG A 330 -73.41 1.05 -30.98
CA ARG A 330 -72.20 0.47 -31.62
C ARG A 330 -71.92 0.99 -33.05
N PHE A 331 -72.96 1.41 -33.78
CA PHE A 331 -72.81 1.99 -35.12
C PHE A 331 -72.20 3.40 -35.09
N VAL A 332 -72.45 4.15 -34.01
CA VAL A 332 -71.89 5.48 -33.75
C VAL A 332 -70.42 5.33 -33.33
N ASP A 333 -70.11 4.38 -32.46
CA ASP A 333 -68.73 4.09 -32.02
C ASP A 333 -67.83 3.71 -33.19
N LYS A 334 -68.33 2.88 -34.10
CA LYS A 334 -67.59 2.49 -35.31
C LYS A 334 -67.32 3.69 -36.23
N ARG A 335 -68.32 4.55 -36.45
CA ARG A 335 -68.13 5.77 -37.27
C ARG A 335 -67.19 6.78 -36.62
N ILE A 336 -67.28 6.95 -35.30
CA ILE A 336 -66.39 7.83 -34.54
C ILE A 336 -64.97 7.28 -34.60
N GLY A 337 -64.79 5.98 -34.36
CA GLY A 337 -63.51 5.30 -34.56
C GLY A 337 -62.94 5.56 -35.94
N GLU A 338 -63.64 5.17 -37.01
CA GLU A 338 -63.18 5.36 -38.38
C GLU A 338 -62.81 6.82 -38.69
N ARG A 339 -63.57 7.77 -38.15
CA ARG A 339 -63.28 9.20 -38.30
C ARG A 339 -62.01 9.60 -37.54
N VAL A 340 -61.85 9.17 -36.28
CA VAL A 340 -60.69 9.46 -35.42
C VAL A 340 -59.42 8.84 -36.00
N TYR A 341 -59.46 7.60 -36.49
CA TYR A 341 -58.29 6.99 -37.13
C TYR A 341 -57.90 7.71 -38.41
N LYS A 342 -58.87 8.02 -39.29
CA LYS A 342 -58.58 8.80 -40.50
C LYS A 342 -57.99 10.17 -40.16
N GLU A 343 -58.47 10.78 -39.09
CA GLU A 343 -57.98 12.06 -38.61
C GLU A 343 -56.57 11.97 -38.02
N LEU A 344 -56.28 10.96 -37.21
CA LEU A 344 -54.95 10.68 -36.66
C LEU A 344 -53.95 10.35 -37.76
N LEU A 345 -54.33 9.49 -38.70
CA LEU A 345 -53.50 9.14 -39.84
C LEU A 345 -53.23 10.38 -40.70
N ARG A 346 -54.25 11.20 -40.96
CA ARG A 346 -54.11 12.48 -41.65
C ARG A 346 -53.12 13.39 -40.93
N PHE A 347 -53.30 13.59 -39.63
CA PHE A 347 -52.44 14.45 -38.81
C PHE A 347 -50.98 13.99 -38.80
N VAL A 348 -50.73 12.69 -38.65
CA VAL A 348 -49.35 12.15 -38.67
C VAL A 348 -48.74 12.21 -40.08
N THR A 349 -49.55 12.06 -41.13
CA THR A 349 -49.11 12.23 -42.52
C THR A 349 -48.76 13.69 -42.81
N GLU A 350 -49.62 14.64 -42.40
CA GLU A 350 -49.37 16.08 -42.51
C GLU A 350 -48.12 16.48 -41.72
N MET A 351 -47.92 15.95 -40.52
CA MET A 351 -46.67 16.12 -39.78
C MET A 351 -45.47 15.52 -40.51
N ARG A 352 -45.56 14.34 -41.13
CA ARG A 352 -44.41 13.74 -41.85
C ARG A 352 -44.02 14.56 -43.08
N ASP A 353 -45.00 15.00 -43.85
CA ASP A 353 -44.81 15.59 -45.18
C ASP A 353 -44.56 17.10 -45.14
N MET A 354 -44.93 17.79 -44.06
CA MET A 354 -44.71 19.23 -43.87
C MET A 354 -43.68 19.51 -42.76
N PRO A 355 -42.44 19.92 -43.09
CA PRO A 355 -41.41 20.24 -42.10
C PRO A 355 -41.78 21.39 -41.16
N ASP A 356 -42.56 22.36 -41.64
CA ASP A 356 -43.00 23.55 -40.88
C ASP A 356 -44.35 23.35 -40.19
N HIS A 357 -44.80 22.10 -40.01
CA HIS A 357 -46.10 21.82 -39.39
C HIS A 357 -46.16 22.38 -37.95
N PRO A 358 -47.25 23.07 -37.53
CA PRO A 358 -47.37 23.68 -36.19
C PRO A 358 -47.09 22.71 -35.04
N ALA A 359 -47.49 21.44 -35.19
CA ALA A 359 -47.24 20.41 -34.19
C ALA A 359 -45.75 20.02 -34.05
N ARG A 360 -44.94 20.14 -35.10
CA ARG A 360 -43.48 20.00 -35.00
C ARG A 360 -42.89 21.18 -34.21
N GLY A 361 -43.37 22.40 -34.49
CA GLY A 361 -43.02 23.59 -33.72
C GLY A 361 -43.35 23.45 -32.23
N SER A 362 -44.48 22.81 -31.88
CA SER A 362 -44.82 22.54 -30.48
C SER A 362 -43.83 21.59 -29.79
N ILE A 363 -43.26 20.61 -30.52
CA ILE A 363 -42.20 19.73 -29.99
C ILE A 363 -40.92 20.54 -29.76
N ASP A 364 -40.56 21.42 -30.69
CA ASP A 364 -39.38 22.29 -30.56
C ASP A 364 -39.51 23.21 -29.33
N THR A 365 -40.68 23.84 -29.16
CA THR A 365 -40.99 24.66 -27.98
C THR A 365 -40.93 23.84 -26.70
N PHE A 366 -41.57 22.66 -26.65
CA PHE A 366 -41.52 21.79 -25.48
C PHE A 366 -40.09 21.37 -25.11
N LEU A 367 -39.27 20.99 -26.09
CA LEU A 367 -37.88 20.60 -25.85
C LEU A 367 -37.03 21.77 -25.38
N THR A 368 -37.30 22.98 -25.89
CA THR A 368 -36.63 24.22 -25.46
C THR A 368 -36.99 24.57 -24.02
N ASP A 369 -38.29 24.58 -23.71
CA ASP A 369 -38.79 24.87 -22.36
C ASP A 369 -38.30 23.83 -21.36
N PHE A 370 -38.35 22.55 -21.72
CA PHE A 370 -37.84 21.47 -20.88
C PHE A 370 -36.31 21.58 -20.65
N ALA A 371 -35.54 22.00 -21.66
CA ALA A 371 -34.11 22.25 -21.50
C ALA A 371 -33.81 23.42 -20.56
N ALA A 372 -34.64 24.48 -20.60
CA ALA A 372 -34.54 25.62 -19.70
C ALA A 372 -34.95 25.24 -18.26
N ASP A 373 -36.09 24.57 -18.09
CA ASP A 373 -36.59 24.10 -16.80
C ASP A 373 -35.59 23.15 -16.12
N LEU A 374 -34.94 22.28 -16.89
CA LEU A 374 -33.93 21.37 -16.35
C LEU A 374 -32.67 22.10 -15.82
N GLN A 375 -32.44 23.34 -16.23
CA GLN A 375 -31.37 24.21 -15.72
C GLN A 375 -31.85 25.08 -14.55
N THR A 376 -33.03 25.69 -14.65
CA THR A 376 -33.47 26.74 -13.72
C THR A 376 -34.53 26.31 -12.72
N ASP A 377 -35.39 25.35 -13.05
CA ASP A 377 -36.50 24.92 -12.21
C ASP A 377 -36.08 23.79 -11.24
N PRO A 378 -36.12 24.02 -9.91
CA PRO A 378 -35.76 23.01 -8.93
C PRO A 378 -36.69 21.80 -8.94
N ASP A 379 -37.98 21.95 -9.27
CA ASP A 379 -38.94 20.84 -9.27
C ASP A 379 -38.68 19.85 -10.42
N THR A 380 -38.40 20.38 -11.62
CA THR A 380 -38.04 19.59 -12.79
C THR A 380 -36.71 18.88 -12.59
N ARG A 381 -35.71 19.55 -12.00
CA ARG A 381 -34.45 18.93 -11.59
C ARG A 381 -34.69 17.77 -10.63
N ALA A 382 -35.48 17.98 -9.58
CA ALA A 382 -35.82 16.92 -8.63
C ALA A 382 -36.57 15.73 -9.25
N ARG A 383 -37.37 15.94 -10.32
CA ARG A 383 -38.00 14.84 -11.07
C ARG A 383 -36.98 14.02 -11.85
N VAL A 384 -36.03 14.68 -12.53
CA VAL A 384 -34.98 13.99 -13.28
C VAL A 384 -34.01 13.27 -12.35
N GLU A 385 -33.67 13.86 -11.21
CA GLU A 385 -32.83 13.19 -10.22
C GLU A 385 -33.52 11.96 -9.63
N ARG A 386 -34.84 12.00 -9.37
CA ARG A 386 -35.59 10.80 -8.97
C ARG A 386 -35.59 9.72 -10.03
N LEU A 387 -35.83 10.09 -11.29
CA LEU A 387 -35.79 9.14 -12.40
C LEU A 387 -34.39 8.52 -12.57
N LYS A 388 -33.33 9.32 -12.42
CA LYS A 388 -31.94 8.87 -12.41
C LYS A 388 -31.73 7.80 -11.35
N SER A 389 -32.07 8.08 -10.10
CA SER A 389 -31.86 7.13 -9.00
C SER A 389 -32.75 5.88 -9.15
N GLU A 390 -33.95 6.01 -9.69
CA GLU A 390 -34.81 4.84 -10.00
C GLU A 390 -34.19 3.95 -11.07
N ILE A 391 -33.63 4.53 -12.15
CA ILE A 391 -32.96 3.77 -13.22
C ILE A 391 -31.69 3.13 -12.70
N LEU A 392 -30.86 3.85 -11.92
CA LEU A 392 -29.64 3.30 -11.32
C LEU A 392 -29.94 2.16 -10.34
N GLY A 393 -31.07 2.21 -9.64
CA GLY A 393 -31.51 1.16 -8.72
C GLY A 393 -32.08 -0.10 -9.39
N ARG A 394 -32.31 -0.08 -10.71
CA ARG A 394 -32.84 -1.24 -11.45
C ARG A 394 -31.78 -2.33 -11.60
N ARG A 395 -32.18 -3.59 -11.36
CA ARG A 395 -31.29 -4.75 -11.45
C ARG A 395 -30.66 -4.88 -12.83
N GLU A 396 -31.41 -4.56 -13.87
CA GLU A 396 -30.95 -4.63 -15.26
C GLU A 396 -29.76 -3.71 -15.51
N VAL A 397 -29.71 -2.52 -14.89
CA VAL A 397 -28.58 -1.59 -15.01
C VAL A 397 -27.38 -2.08 -14.21
N GLN A 398 -27.62 -2.63 -13.02
CA GLN A 398 -26.56 -3.24 -12.19
C GLN A 398 -25.91 -4.45 -12.89
N ASP A 399 -26.70 -5.27 -13.59
CA ASP A 399 -26.20 -6.39 -14.39
C ASP A 399 -25.32 -5.92 -15.57
N VAL A 400 -25.68 -4.81 -16.22
CA VAL A 400 -24.85 -4.19 -17.27
C VAL A 400 -23.53 -3.67 -16.71
N ILE A 401 -23.55 -3.01 -15.54
CA ILE A 401 -22.32 -2.55 -14.86
C ILE A 401 -21.43 -3.75 -14.49
N ALA A 402 -22.03 -4.82 -13.96
CA ALA A 402 -21.31 -6.04 -13.60
C ALA A 402 -20.66 -6.73 -14.81
N SER A 403 -21.38 -6.79 -15.93
CA SER A 403 -20.88 -7.33 -17.22
C SER A 403 -19.74 -6.47 -17.79
N ALA A 404 -19.88 -5.14 -17.73
CA ALA A 404 -18.83 -4.21 -18.15
C ALA A 404 -17.56 -4.40 -17.32
N TRP A 405 -17.69 -4.57 -16.00
CA TRP A 405 -16.55 -4.88 -15.12
C TRP A 405 -15.87 -6.20 -15.50
N SER A 406 -16.65 -7.26 -15.71
CA SER A 406 -16.10 -8.58 -16.09
C SER A 406 -15.33 -8.50 -17.42
N SER A 407 -15.85 -7.72 -18.37
CA SER A 407 -15.19 -7.49 -19.67
C SER A 407 -13.86 -6.75 -19.50
N VAL A 408 -13.83 -5.68 -18.69
CA VAL A 408 -12.61 -4.92 -18.40
C VAL A 408 -11.58 -5.79 -17.67
N ARG A 409 -11.99 -6.56 -16.65
CA ARG A 409 -11.10 -7.48 -15.94
C ARG A 409 -10.48 -8.50 -16.88
N SER A 410 -11.29 -9.13 -17.72
CA SER A 410 -10.82 -10.14 -18.69
C SER A 410 -9.81 -9.54 -19.67
N MET A 411 -10.05 -8.31 -20.13
CA MET A 411 -9.12 -7.58 -20.99
C MET A 411 -7.78 -7.29 -20.29
N ILE A 412 -7.81 -6.86 -19.02
CA ILE A 412 -6.60 -6.57 -18.24
C ILE A 412 -5.80 -7.85 -17.96
N ILE A 413 -6.47 -8.95 -17.61
CA ILE A 413 -5.83 -10.24 -17.37
C ILE A 413 -5.16 -10.73 -18.66
N ALA A 414 -5.89 -10.73 -19.79
CA ALA A 414 -5.34 -11.14 -21.08
C ALA A 414 -4.13 -10.27 -21.50
N ALA A 415 -4.21 -8.96 -21.29
CA ALA A 415 -3.11 -8.05 -21.60
C ALA A 415 -1.89 -8.23 -20.67
N ALA A 416 -2.08 -8.75 -19.45
CA ALA A 416 -1.00 -9.04 -18.50
C ALA A 416 -0.35 -10.42 -18.73
N GLU A 417 -1.03 -11.34 -19.43
CA GLU A 417 -0.52 -12.66 -19.79
C GLU A 417 0.37 -12.66 -21.04
N ASP A 418 0.12 -11.77 -22.00
CA ASP A 418 0.92 -11.69 -23.22
C ASP A 418 2.23 -10.90 -23.00
N GLU A 419 3.35 -11.61 -23.05
CA GLU A 419 4.71 -11.06 -22.91
C GLU A 419 5.04 -10.00 -23.98
N ARG A 420 4.35 -10.00 -25.12
CA ARG A 420 4.51 -9.03 -26.22
C ARG A 420 3.38 -8.00 -26.31
N SER A 421 2.46 -7.97 -25.35
CA SER A 421 1.34 -7.04 -25.33
C SER A 421 1.81 -5.58 -25.48
N GLU A 422 1.15 -4.81 -26.34
CA GLU A 422 1.38 -3.36 -26.47
C GLU A 422 1.29 -2.65 -25.12
N LEU A 423 0.49 -3.16 -24.19
CA LEU A 423 0.36 -2.64 -22.84
C LEU A 423 1.66 -2.79 -22.03
N ARG A 424 2.33 -3.95 -22.09
CA ARG A 424 3.63 -4.17 -21.44
C ARG A 424 4.71 -3.31 -22.06
N MET A 425 4.75 -3.23 -23.39
CA MET A 425 5.72 -2.38 -24.10
C MET A 425 5.52 -0.90 -23.77
N ARG A 426 4.26 -0.45 -23.69
CA ARG A 426 3.93 0.93 -23.30
C ARG A 426 4.23 1.18 -21.84
N ALA A 427 3.91 0.26 -20.93
CA ALA A 427 4.25 0.34 -19.51
C ALA A 427 5.76 0.42 -19.31
N ARG A 428 6.53 -0.42 -20.01
CA ARG A 428 8.00 -0.36 -20.03
C ARG A 428 8.50 1.00 -20.50
N SER A 429 8.00 1.50 -21.64
CA SER A 429 8.42 2.80 -22.16
C SER A 429 8.08 3.94 -21.19
N SER A 430 6.93 3.86 -20.52
CA SER A 430 6.50 4.81 -19.52
C SER A 430 7.41 4.76 -18.30
N LEU A 431 7.76 3.57 -17.79
CA LEU A 431 8.68 3.38 -16.67
C LEU A 431 10.08 3.88 -17.00
N MET A 432 10.59 3.62 -18.20
CA MET A 432 11.88 4.15 -18.65
C MET A 432 11.84 5.68 -18.77
N SER A 433 10.77 6.24 -19.33
CA SER A 433 10.60 7.70 -19.45
C SER A 433 10.46 8.38 -18.08
N LEU A 434 9.78 7.72 -17.14
CA LEU A 434 9.63 8.15 -15.76
C LEU A 434 10.98 8.08 -15.05
N GLY A 435 11.72 6.99 -15.22
CA GLY A 435 13.06 6.80 -14.66
C GLY A 435 14.04 7.86 -15.15
N ALA A 436 14.08 8.10 -16.46
CA ALA A 436 14.91 9.13 -17.06
C ALA A 436 14.57 10.53 -16.52
N ARG A 437 13.28 10.88 -16.43
CA ARG A 437 12.84 12.15 -15.84
C ARG A 437 13.18 12.23 -14.36
N LEU A 438 12.94 11.17 -13.59
CA LEU A 438 13.25 11.11 -12.16
C LEU A 438 14.76 11.16 -11.89
N ALA A 439 15.60 10.72 -12.81
CA ALA A 439 17.06 10.84 -12.68
C ALA A 439 17.56 12.29 -12.87
N THR A 440 16.86 13.11 -13.66
CA THR A 440 17.32 14.47 -14.03
C THR A 440 16.52 15.61 -13.40
N ASP A 441 15.27 15.38 -13.02
CA ASP A 441 14.36 16.41 -12.50
C ASP A 441 14.36 16.43 -10.97
N GLU A 442 15.07 17.39 -10.38
CA GLU A 442 15.16 17.60 -8.94
C GLU A 442 13.78 17.83 -8.28
N ARG A 443 12.83 18.45 -8.99
CA ARG A 443 11.49 18.69 -8.43
C ARG A 443 10.69 17.39 -8.30
N LEU A 444 10.86 16.48 -9.26
CA LEU A 444 10.21 15.16 -9.20
C LEU A 444 10.85 14.29 -8.12
N GLN A 445 12.19 14.36 -7.98
CA GLN A 445 12.93 13.70 -6.89
C GLN A 445 12.45 14.17 -5.52
N ALA A 446 12.40 15.49 -5.29
CA ALA A 446 11.96 16.06 -4.02
C ALA A 446 10.50 15.68 -3.67
N LYS A 447 9.62 15.60 -4.68
CA LYS A 447 8.24 15.11 -4.46
C LYS A 447 8.21 13.64 -4.04
N LEU A 448 8.95 12.78 -4.73
CA LEU A 448 9.02 11.36 -4.42
C LEU A 448 9.63 11.14 -3.02
N GLU A 449 10.69 11.87 -2.70
CA GLU A 449 11.35 11.81 -1.40
C GLU A 449 10.42 12.28 -0.29
N GLY A 450 9.71 13.39 -0.46
CA GLY A 450 8.69 13.81 0.51
C GLY A 450 7.60 12.75 0.75
N TRP A 451 7.12 12.10 -0.31
CA TRP A 451 6.14 11.01 -0.19
C TRP A 451 6.72 9.78 0.53
N LEU A 452 7.97 9.42 0.23
CA LEU A 452 8.68 8.31 0.88
C LEU A 452 8.94 8.62 2.36
N GLU A 453 9.35 9.85 2.67
CA GLU A 453 9.56 10.31 4.03
C GLU A 453 8.26 10.27 4.83
N ASP A 454 7.16 10.81 4.29
CA ASP A 454 5.88 10.82 4.98
C ASP A 454 5.34 9.39 5.18
N ALA A 455 5.48 8.51 4.18
CA ALA A 455 5.12 7.11 4.32
C ALA A 455 5.98 6.39 5.37
N ALA A 456 7.30 6.62 5.36
CA ALA A 456 8.20 6.00 6.33
C ALA A 456 7.96 6.51 7.75
N VAL A 457 7.77 7.81 7.93
CA VAL A 457 7.40 8.42 9.22
C VAL A 457 6.07 7.86 9.69
N TYR A 458 5.07 7.72 8.81
CA TYR A 458 3.80 7.12 9.17
C TYR A 458 3.97 5.67 9.66
N VAL A 459 4.69 4.83 8.91
CA VAL A 459 4.94 3.43 9.30
C VAL A 459 5.68 3.36 10.63
N VAL A 460 6.74 4.14 10.78
CA VAL A 460 7.58 4.12 11.98
C VAL A 460 6.80 4.64 13.19
N THR A 461 6.05 5.73 13.07
CA THR A 461 5.27 6.28 14.19
C THR A 461 4.08 5.41 14.57
N THR A 462 3.42 4.79 13.59
CA THR A 462 2.27 3.89 13.79
C THR A 462 2.69 2.58 14.43
N TYR A 463 3.79 1.98 13.93
CA TYR A 463 4.22 0.65 14.33
C TYR A 463 5.42 0.62 15.28
N ARG A 464 5.81 1.78 15.86
CA ARG A 464 6.94 1.86 16.81
C ARG A 464 6.77 0.90 17.97
N ALA A 465 5.55 0.77 18.49
CA ALA A 465 5.29 -0.04 19.68
C ALA A 465 5.55 -1.52 19.36
N GLU A 466 5.09 -1.98 18.21
CA GLU A 466 5.27 -3.33 17.70
C GLU A 466 6.74 -3.65 17.39
N ILE A 467 7.49 -2.70 16.84
CA ILE A 467 8.92 -2.89 16.58
C ILE A 467 9.70 -2.98 17.90
N THR A 468 9.41 -2.09 18.86
CA THR A 468 10.06 -2.12 20.19
C THR A 468 9.66 -3.35 21.02
N SER A 469 8.41 -3.81 20.90
CA SER A 469 7.94 -5.03 21.55
C SER A 469 8.62 -6.25 20.95
N LEU A 470 8.80 -6.31 19.62
CA LEU A 470 9.52 -7.40 18.97
C LEU A 470 10.94 -7.57 19.51
N ILE A 471 11.68 -6.48 19.74
CA ILE A 471 13.02 -6.52 20.36
C ILE A 471 12.92 -7.07 21.78
N SER A 472 12.00 -6.53 22.58
CA SER A 472 11.83 -6.91 23.99
C SER A 472 11.43 -8.38 24.13
N ASP A 473 10.48 -8.86 23.32
CA ASP A 473 9.99 -10.24 23.30
C ASP A 473 11.08 -11.20 22.81
N THR A 474 11.87 -10.78 21.82
CA THR A 474 13.00 -11.58 21.34
C THR A 474 14.05 -11.75 22.43
N VAL A 475 14.41 -10.68 23.15
CA VAL A 475 15.36 -10.75 24.27
C VAL A 475 14.79 -11.58 25.41
N ALA A 476 13.49 -11.45 25.72
CA ALA A 476 12.81 -12.24 26.74
C ALA A 476 12.89 -13.74 26.43
N GLY A 477 12.73 -14.13 25.16
CA GLY A 477 12.84 -15.52 24.69
C GLY A 477 14.23 -16.14 24.75
N TRP A 478 15.30 -15.36 24.98
CA TRP A 478 16.66 -15.92 25.07
C TRP A 478 16.95 -16.58 26.42
N ASP A 479 17.79 -17.63 26.39
CA ASP A 479 18.32 -18.23 27.61
C ASP A 479 19.28 -17.25 28.31
N ALA A 480 19.03 -17.01 29.59
CA ALA A 480 19.77 -16.01 30.37
C ALA A 480 21.25 -16.39 30.56
N ASP A 481 21.55 -17.67 30.75
CA ASP A 481 22.91 -18.15 30.97
C ASP A 481 23.75 -18.11 29.69
N GLN A 482 23.17 -18.48 28.54
CA GLN A 482 23.84 -18.38 27.24
C GLN A 482 24.10 -16.92 26.86
N THR A 483 23.11 -16.04 27.07
CA THR A 483 23.25 -14.61 26.81
C THR A 483 24.36 -14.00 27.68
N SER A 484 24.35 -14.30 28.99
CA SER A 484 25.40 -13.86 29.92
C SER A 484 26.79 -14.32 29.48
N LYS A 485 26.96 -15.60 29.12
CA LYS A 485 28.26 -16.13 28.62
C LYS A 485 28.73 -15.44 27.36
N LYS A 486 27.83 -15.09 26.43
CA LYS A 486 28.21 -14.42 25.19
C LYS A 486 28.59 -12.95 25.41
N ILE A 487 27.88 -12.25 26.29
CA ILE A 487 28.26 -10.90 26.73
C ILE A 487 29.62 -10.94 27.45
N GLU A 488 29.82 -11.93 28.34
CA GLU A 488 31.10 -12.17 29.02
C GLU A 488 32.24 -12.41 28.02
N ALA A 489 32.00 -13.13 26.91
CA ALA A 489 33.02 -13.35 25.89
C ALA A 489 33.41 -12.05 25.15
N ASN A 490 32.46 -11.15 24.92
CA ASN A 490 32.70 -9.89 24.21
C ASN A 490 33.41 -8.83 25.07
N ILE A 491 33.07 -8.74 26.36
CA ILE A 491 33.55 -7.66 27.26
C ILE A 491 34.57 -8.20 28.29
N GLY A 492 34.67 -9.51 28.45
CA GLY A 492 35.41 -10.16 29.54
C GLY A 492 36.91 -9.85 29.56
N ARG A 493 37.53 -9.57 28.41
CA ARG A 493 38.94 -9.16 28.35
C ARG A 493 39.12 -7.80 29.02
N ASP A 494 38.27 -6.84 28.68
CA ASP A 494 38.39 -5.47 29.16
C ASP A 494 38.04 -5.37 30.65
N LEU A 495 37.11 -6.22 31.12
CA LEU A 495 36.80 -6.38 32.55
C LEU A 495 37.97 -6.87 33.40
N GLN A 496 38.89 -7.69 32.85
CA GLN A 496 40.05 -8.12 33.64
C GLN A 496 41.06 -6.99 33.89
N PHE A 497 41.10 -5.95 33.05
CA PHE A 497 41.94 -4.79 33.32
C PHE A 497 41.50 -4.05 34.59
N ILE A 498 40.20 -4.04 34.91
CA ILE A 498 39.70 -3.50 36.19
C ILE A 498 40.38 -4.23 37.34
N ARG A 499 40.50 -5.56 37.29
CA ARG A 499 41.15 -6.37 38.34
C ARG A 499 42.66 -6.13 38.45
N ILE A 500 43.35 -5.99 37.32
CA ILE A 500 44.78 -5.66 37.30
C ILE A 500 44.99 -4.26 37.90
N ASN A 501 44.19 -3.30 37.47
CA ASN A 501 44.22 -1.92 37.99
C ASN A 501 43.86 -1.88 39.47
N GLY A 502 42.87 -2.65 39.93
CA GLY A 502 42.51 -2.77 41.34
C GLY A 502 43.64 -3.30 42.21
N THR A 503 44.46 -4.21 41.67
CA THR A 503 45.67 -4.68 42.35
C THR A 503 46.69 -3.55 42.53
N VAL A 504 46.93 -2.77 41.46
CA VAL A 504 47.92 -1.67 41.46
C VAL A 504 47.46 -0.52 42.33
N VAL A 505 46.22 -0.06 42.14
CA VAL A 505 45.62 1.04 42.90
C VAL A 505 45.48 0.66 44.37
N GLY A 506 45.03 -0.57 44.67
CA GLY A 506 44.98 -1.09 46.03
C GLY A 506 46.35 -1.08 46.69
N ALA A 507 47.40 -1.49 45.97
CA ALA A 507 48.76 -1.50 46.50
C ALA A 507 49.32 -0.10 46.77
N LEU A 508 49.07 0.85 45.87
CA LEU A 508 49.45 2.25 46.08
C LEU A 508 48.69 2.86 47.27
N ALA A 509 47.39 2.59 47.39
CA ALA A 509 46.59 3.06 48.51
C ALA A 509 47.08 2.47 49.84
N GLY A 510 47.34 1.16 49.89
CA GLY A 510 47.91 0.50 51.07
C GLY A 510 49.27 1.07 51.47
N LEU A 511 50.13 1.33 50.49
CA LEU A 511 51.43 1.95 50.72
C LEU A 511 51.29 3.35 51.32
N VAL A 512 50.41 4.19 50.75
CA VAL A 512 50.17 5.56 51.25
C VAL A 512 49.59 5.52 52.66
N ILE A 513 48.56 4.69 52.90
CA ILE A 513 47.93 4.53 54.22
C ILE A 513 48.99 4.10 55.24
N TYR A 514 49.79 3.09 54.92
CA TYR A 514 50.84 2.60 55.81
C TYR A 514 51.90 3.67 56.09
N THR A 515 52.33 4.42 55.07
CA THR A 515 53.31 5.51 55.22
C THR A 515 52.79 6.60 56.15
N VAL A 516 51.53 7.00 55.99
CA VAL A 516 50.89 8.00 56.84
C VAL A 516 50.69 7.47 58.26
N SER A 517 50.21 6.24 58.42
CA SER A 517 50.05 5.61 59.74
C SER A 517 51.38 5.46 60.47
N HIS A 518 52.46 5.13 59.77
CA HIS A 518 53.78 5.01 60.38
C HIS A 518 54.38 6.39 60.73
N ALA A 519 54.16 7.41 59.90
CA ALA A 519 54.63 8.77 60.17
C ALA A 519 53.88 9.47 61.33
N LEU A 520 52.59 9.18 61.50
CA LEU A 520 51.75 9.77 62.55
C LEU A 520 51.69 8.93 63.84
N GLY A 521 51.93 7.62 63.74
CA GLY A 521 51.62 6.65 64.78
C GLY A 521 52.78 6.20 65.68
N GLY A 522 54.05 6.38 65.27
CA GLY A 522 55.23 5.98 66.05
C GLY A 522 55.29 4.49 66.36
#